data_AF-A0A0F9D9L7-F1
#
_entry.id   AF-A0A0F9D9L7-F1
#
_cell.length_a   1.000
_cell.length_b   1.000
_cell.length_c   1.000
_cell.angle_alpha   90.00
_cell.angle_beta   90.00
_cell.angle_gamma   90.00
#
_symmetry.space_group_name_H-M   'P 1'
#
loop_
_entity.id
_entity.type
_entity.pdbx_description
1 polymer ?
#
loop_
_entity_poly.entity_id
_entity_poly.type
_entity_poly.pdbx_seq_one_letter_code
_entity_poly.pdbx_strand_id
1 'polypeptide(L)'
;NNDETTPGNNEYYGTDGSGTRGYQGLLAAMERLIPGISEIDSIVEGGGVMRFYYPDRYYDIYAPVTGDTSNWYFSMIGGDDANDGHTTATPKQTFPHLLTLDLDPRDSVFFNKGDTWRLTADGDMSWRGAEGNHITFTSYGTGDKPRILGSDTTTAWTDEGLDVWSSNSTFAGSFDPSGDDDNIWFIELDDSIKWGKYEAGGTGNVDEPYDFYYNAGTDILYVYSTDNPATEFASVEVPIIKNVIELQCASDSAEYYTFDGWEIAFYDDKAFRNDYPGGINGQTRQVRGVEIRNCEIHHCGDGNDNGDGDGIFLLYSDVIIENNEIHNTGRHGAQVSLWAMYQDTISNYLVQDNYFHDGYHTTGFDIIIYSDNGTNYVIDSVVVRRNIIDGSFGEIEGAGSNLMYLASEGADAVTLENVWIYNNLFKGAKKSGLQFASNCAGGVFDDIYIHNNVFFDFHIDNTNNSLIVLDSSNGAFTDTYIRNNIIYSASDN
;
A
#
# COMPACT_ATOMS: atom_id res chain seq x y z
N ASN A 1 9.43 24.50 -52.03
CA ASN A 1 9.04 23.09 -51.88
C ASN A 1 10.27 22.28 -51.54
N ASN A 2 10.32 21.77 -50.33
CA ASN A 2 11.34 20.81 -49.86
C ASN A 2 10.72 19.40 -49.83
N ASP A 3 10.11 19.00 -50.96
CA ASP A 3 9.44 17.71 -51.09
C ASP A 3 10.48 16.61 -51.34
N GLU A 4 11.08 16.09 -50.28
CA GLU A 4 11.76 14.80 -50.35
C GLU A 4 10.74 13.65 -50.23
N THR A 5 11.04 12.48 -50.78
CA THR A 5 10.06 11.37 -50.87
C THR A 5 9.80 10.67 -49.53
N THR A 6 10.60 10.96 -48.50
CA THR A 6 10.49 10.32 -47.18
C THR A 6 10.88 11.34 -46.11
N PRO A 7 9.96 11.82 -45.26
CA PRO A 7 10.31 12.73 -44.17
C PRO A 7 11.07 12.01 -43.06
N GLY A 8 11.90 12.75 -42.32
CA GLY A 8 12.44 12.28 -41.05
C GLY A 8 11.36 12.23 -39.96
N ASN A 9 11.63 11.52 -38.86
CA ASN A 9 10.67 11.35 -37.75
C ASN A 9 10.21 12.67 -37.09
N ASN A 10 10.95 13.77 -37.29
CA ASN A 10 10.71 15.07 -36.67
C ASN A 10 10.20 16.12 -37.65
N GLU A 11 9.59 15.70 -38.77
CA GLU A 11 9.06 16.59 -39.80
C GLU A 11 7.57 16.32 -40.09
N TYR A 12 6.79 17.37 -40.36
CA TYR A 12 5.40 17.27 -40.81
C TYR A 12 5.24 17.98 -42.16
N TYR A 13 4.32 17.49 -43.00
CA TYR A 13 4.01 18.14 -44.28
C TYR A 13 3.04 19.29 -44.08
N GLY A 14 3.44 20.52 -44.41
CA GLY A 14 2.66 21.71 -44.09
C GLY A 14 2.99 22.94 -44.92
N THR A 15 2.38 24.06 -44.56
CA THR A 15 2.71 25.38 -45.09
C THR A 15 3.33 26.21 -43.97
N ASP A 16 4.54 26.73 -44.17
CA ASP A 16 5.20 27.55 -43.16
C ASP A 16 4.57 28.96 -43.01
N GLY A 17 5.08 29.74 -42.05
CA GLY A 17 4.60 31.12 -41.81
C GLY A 17 4.87 32.10 -42.95
N SER A 18 5.65 31.71 -43.97
CA SER A 18 5.92 32.49 -45.18
C SER A 18 5.04 32.08 -46.36
N GLY A 19 4.20 31.05 -46.19
CA GLY A 19 3.32 30.52 -47.24
C GLY A 19 3.96 29.44 -48.11
N THR A 20 5.13 28.91 -47.73
CA THR A 20 5.84 27.87 -48.49
C THR A 20 5.37 26.48 -48.09
N ARG A 21 4.96 25.64 -49.06
CA ARG A 21 4.57 24.23 -48.83
C ARG A 21 5.77 23.28 -48.85
N GLY A 22 5.75 22.27 -47.99
CA GLY A 22 6.70 21.18 -47.94
C GLY A 22 6.82 20.57 -46.54
N TYR A 23 7.79 19.68 -46.34
CA TYR A 23 8.14 19.19 -45.00
C TYR A 23 8.77 20.29 -44.14
N GLN A 24 8.33 20.37 -42.89
CA GLN A 24 8.70 21.40 -41.92
C GLN A 24 9.06 20.71 -40.60
N GLY A 25 10.01 21.27 -39.84
CA GLY A 25 10.37 20.75 -38.52
C GLY A 25 9.21 20.83 -37.52
N LEU A 26 8.94 19.72 -36.83
CA LEU A 26 7.83 19.58 -35.89
C LEU A 26 7.93 20.58 -34.73
N LEU A 27 9.12 20.79 -34.18
CA LEU A 27 9.37 21.72 -33.06
C LEU A 27 8.91 23.15 -33.36
N ALA A 28 9.24 23.68 -34.54
CA ALA A 28 8.90 25.06 -34.93
C ALA A 28 7.38 25.25 -35.15
N ALA A 29 6.65 24.19 -35.50
CA ALA A 29 5.20 24.24 -35.58
C ALA A 29 4.54 24.13 -34.22
N MET A 30 5.09 23.30 -33.34
CA MET A 30 4.55 23.11 -32.00
C MET A 30 4.82 24.28 -31.07
N GLU A 31 5.94 25.00 -31.19
CA GLU A 31 6.17 26.26 -30.46
C GLU A 31 5.06 27.30 -30.69
N ARG A 32 4.41 27.27 -31.87
CA ARG A 32 3.27 28.16 -32.18
C ARG A 32 1.97 27.75 -31.50
N LEU A 33 1.79 26.45 -31.27
CA LEU A 33 0.61 25.89 -30.61
C LEU A 33 0.80 25.86 -29.08
N ILE A 34 2.04 25.71 -28.63
CA ILE A 34 2.47 25.48 -27.26
C ILE A 34 3.71 26.34 -26.99
N PRO A 35 3.55 27.60 -26.53
CA PRO A 35 4.67 28.51 -26.32
C PRO A 35 5.61 28.05 -25.20
N GLY A 36 6.93 28.09 -25.46
CA GLY A 36 7.96 27.81 -24.45
C GLY A 36 8.57 26.40 -24.47
N ILE A 37 8.19 25.57 -25.43
CA ILE A 37 8.80 24.26 -25.66
C ILE A 37 10.27 24.38 -26.09
N SER A 38 11.16 23.59 -25.49
CA SER A 38 12.60 23.59 -25.80
C SER A 38 13.03 22.42 -26.68
N GLU A 39 12.37 21.27 -26.56
CA GLU A 39 12.71 20.02 -27.27
C GLU A 39 11.50 19.10 -27.40
N ILE A 40 11.47 18.28 -28.45
CA ILE A 40 10.50 17.19 -28.65
C ILE A 40 11.29 15.91 -28.85
N ASP A 41 10.97 14.89 -28.06
CA ASP A 41 11.50 13.54 -28.25
C ASP A 41 10.36 12.56 -28.55
N SER A 42 10.56 11.71 -29.56
CA SER A 42 9.65 10.62 -29.88
C SER A 42 10.21 9.36 -29.23
N ILE A 43 9.58 8.92 -28.14
CA ILE A 43 9.98 7.69 -27.46
C ILE A 43 9.13 6.57 -28.04
N VAL A 44 9.78 5.65 -28.75
CA VAL A 44 9.13 4.47 -29.33
C VAL A 44 9.51 3.24 -28.50
N GLU A 45 8.86 3.07 -27.35
CA GLU A 45 8.69 1.78 -26.69
C GLU A 45 7.33 1.78 -25.97
N GLY A 46 6.53 0.71 -26.15
CA GLY A 46 5.30 0.44 -25.37
C GLY A 46 4.02 1.23 -25.70
N GLY A 47 3.93 1.95 -26.83
CA GLY A 47 2.66 2.61 -27.21
C GLY A 47 2.77 3.97 -27.91
N GLY A 48 3.99 4.46 -28.15
CA GLY A 48 4.23 5.72 -28.85
C GLY A 48 3.94 6.93 -27.95
N VAL A 49 4.97 7.40 -27.26
CA VAL A 49 4.92 8.60 -26.41
C VAL A 49 5.59 9.74 -27.14
N MET A 50 4.91 10.89 -27.21
CA MET A 50 5.52 12.15 -27.61
C MET A 50 5.77 12.99 -26.36
N ARG A 51 7.05 13.20 -26.03
CA ARG A 51 7.46 14.00 -24.87
C ARG A 51 7.81 15.41 -25.28
N PHE A 52 7.23 16.39 -24.60
CA PHE A 52 7.48 17.82 -24.78
C PHE A 52 8.27 18.36 -23.59
N TYR A 53 9.46 18.89 -23.84
CA TYR A 53 10.29 19.49 -22.80
C TYR A 53 10.08 20.99 -22.70
N TYR A 54 9.99 21.48 -21.46
CA TYR A 54 10.07 22.88 -21.06
C TYR A 54 11.31 23.08 -20.19
N PRO A 55 11.75 24.33 -19.92
CA PRO A 55 12.93 24.59 -19.10
C PRO A 55 12.91 23.94 -17.70
N ASP A 56 11.74 23.67 -17.15
CA ASP A 56 11.51 23.22 -15.78
C ASP A 56 10.65 21.94 -15.65
N ARG A 57 10.10 21.40 -16.76
CA ARG A 57 9.19 20.24 -16.73
C ARG A 57 9.06 19.56 -18.09
N TYR A 58 8.41 18.41 -18.14
CA TYR A 58 8.01 17.76 -19.38
C TYR A 58 6.51 17.41 -19.36
N TYR A 59 5.94 17.20 -20.55
CA TYR A 59 4.59 16.67 -20.74
C TYR A 59 4.64 15.51 -21.71
N ASP A 60 4.01 14.39 -21.36
CA ASP A 60 3.86 13.24 -22.23
C ASP A 60 2.46 13.25 -22.86
N ILE A 61 2.39 13.18 -24.18
CA ILE A 61 1.17 12.82 -24.90
C ILE A 61 1.32 11.38 -25.35
N TYR A 62 0.52 10.52 -24.77
CA TYR A 62 0.37 9.13 -25.18
C TYR A 62 -0.49 9.09 -26.44
N ALA A 63 -0.07 8.31 -27.44
CA ALA A 63 -0.98 7.98 -28.54
C ALA A 63 -2.27 7.38 -27.94
N PRO A 64 -3.46 7.65 -28.52
CA PRO A 64 -4.68 7.01 -28.07
C PRO A 64 -4.49 5.50 -28.09
N VAL A 65 -4.63 4.85 -26.93
CA VAL A 65 -4.53 3.40 -26.80
C VAL A 65 -5.68 2.79 -27.61
N THR A 66 -5.39 2.36 -28.83
CA THR A 66 -6.32 1.63 -29.70
C THR A 66 -6.23 0.12 -29.51
N GLY A 67 -5.63 -0.34 -28.40
CA GLY A 67 -5.57 -1.75 -28.04
C GLY A 67 -6.95 -2.30 -27.67
N ASP A 68 -7.22 -3.53 -28.09
CA ASP A 68 -8.33 -4.34 -27.56
C ASP A 68 -8.04 -4.63 -26.08
N THR A 69 -9.04 -4.52 -25.22
CA THR A 69 -8.91 -4.86 -23.79
C THR A 69 -8.83 -6.37 -23.62
N SER A 70 -7.84 -6.87 -22.88
CA SER A 70 -7.71 -8.28 -22.54
C SER A 70 -8.26 -8.56 -21.14
N ASN A 71 -9.08 -9.62 -21.04
CA ASN A 71 -9.50 -10.18 -19.76
C ASN A 71 -8.73 -11.47 -19.52
N TRP A 72 -8.13 -11.59 -18.34
CA TRP A 72 -7.39 -12.76 -17.87
C TRP A 72 -8.10 -13.33 -16.65
N TYR A 73 -8.34 -14.64 -16.62
CA TYR A 73 -9.04 -15.32 -15.55
C TYR A 73 -8.10 -16.30 -14.85
N PHE A 74 -8.09 -16.28 -13.53
CA PHE A 74 -7.28 -17.15 -12.67
C PHE A 74 -8.20 -17.98 -11.76
N SER A 75 -7.87 -19.25 -11.56
CA SER A 75 -8.47 -20.11 -10.54
C SER A 75 -7.44 -21.10 -10.04
N MET A 76 -7.21 -21.12 -8.73
CA MET A 76 -6.27 -22.05 -8.11
C MET A 76 -6.77 -23.51 -8.20
N ILE A 77 -8.10 -23.72 -8.12
CA ILE A 77 -8.70 -25.06 -8.12
C ILE A 77 -9.06 -25.52 -9.55
N GLY A 78 -9.59 -24.63 -10.38
CA GLY A 78 -10.12 -24.94 -11.71
C GLY A 78 -9.22 -24.53 -12.87
N GLY A 79 -8.08 -23.88 -12.61
CA GLY A 79 -7.16 -23.38 -13.62
C GLY A 79 -6.03 -24.33 -13.96
N ASP A 80 -5.36 -24.02 -15.08
CA ASP A 80 -4.13 -24.63 -15.56
C ASP A 80 -3.35 -23.54 -16.32
N ASP A 81 -2.07 -23.32 -16.01
CA ASP A 81 -1.26 -22.29 -16.68
C ASP A 81 -1.05 -22.54 -18.18
N ALA A 82 -1.35 -23.76 -18.67
CA ALA A 82 -1.42 -24.08 -20.09
C ALA A 82 -2.69 -23.56 -20.79
N ASN A 83 -3.73 -23.17 -20.06
CA ASN A 83 -4.95 -22.59 -20.63
C ASN A 83 -4.68 -21.23 -21.29
N ASP A 84 -5.58 -20.74 -22.14
CA ASP A 84 -5.43 -19.41 -22.74
C ASP A 84 -5.65 -18.27 -21.74
N GLY A 85 -6.39 -18.51 -20.64
CA GLY A 85 -6.67 -17.52 -19.61
C GLY A 85 -7.78 -16.54 -19.96
N HIS A 86 -8.41 -16.61 -21.13
CA HIS A 86 -9.32 -15.55 -21.60
C HIS A 86 -10.80 -15.80 -21.28
N THR A 87 -11.13 -16.92 -20.63
CA THR A 87 -12.50 -17.20 -20.19
C THR A 87 -12.52 -17.87 -18.82
N THR A 88 -13.66 -17.81 -18.14
CA THR A 88 -13.89 -18.54 -16.88
C THR A 88 -13.89 -20.06 -17.05
N ALA A 89 -13.96 -20.59 -18.28
CA ALA A 89 -13.88 -22.02 -18.56
C ALA A 89 -12.44 -22.51 -18.83
N THR A 90 -11.52 -21.59 -19.11
CA THR A 90 -10.10 -21.83 -19.38
C THR A 90 -9.21 -20.88 -18.56
N PRO A 91 -9.36 -20.80 -17.23
CA PRO A 91 -8.55 -19.89 -16.43
C PRO A 91 -7.10 -20.38 -16.29
N LYS A 92 -6.16 -19.44 -16.18
CA LYS A 92 -4.80 -19.67 -15.65
C LYS A 92 -4.87 -20.08 -14.17
N GLN A 93 -3.76 -20.53 -13.60
CA GLN A 93 -3.74 -21.04 -12.23
C GLN A 93 -2.91 -20.20 -11.28
N THR A 94 -1.63 -19.98 -11.57
CA THR A 94 -0.65 -19.58 -10.55
C THR A 94 -0.32 -18.08 -10.57
N PHE A 95 -0.04 -17.51 -9.39
CA PHE A 95 0.42 -16.12 -9.28
C PHE A 95 1.76 -15.88 -10.00
N PRO A 96 2.77 -16.78 -9.94
CA PRO A 96 3.95 -16.66 -10.78
C PRO A 96 3.66 -16.55 -12.28
N HIS A 97 2.60 -17.20 -12.79
CA HIS A 97 2.22 -17.04 -14.19
C HIS A 97 1.62 -15.67 -14.50
N LEU A 98 0.86 -15.07 -13.56
CA LEU A 98 0.40 -13.68 -13.68
C LEU A 98 1.57 -12.74 -13.95
N LEU A 99 2.67 -12.86 -13.19
CA LEU A 99 3.86 -12.01 -13.33
C LEU A 99 4.58 -12.15 -14.67
N THR A 100 4.21 -13.14 -15.50
CA THR A 100 4.75 -13.34 -16.86
C THR A 100 3.86 -12.80 -17.96
N LEU A 101 2.66 -12.30 -17.64
CA LEU A 101 1.76 -11.72 -18.63
C LEU A 101 2.31 -10.41 -19.18
N ASP A 102 1.85 -10.06 -20.38
CA ASP A 102 2.05 -8.74 -21.00
C ASP A 102 0.71 -8.01 -20.88
N LEU A 103 0.59 -7.10 -19.90
CA LEU A 103 -0.63 -6.35 -19.63
C LEU A 103 -0.50 -4.92 -20.14
N ASP A 104 -1.50 -4.50 -20.91
CA ASP A 104 -1.64 -3.15 -21.46
C ASP A 104 -2.66 -2.33 -20.64
N PRO A 105 -2.64 -0.99 -20.75
CA PRO A 105 -3.70 -0.15 -20.17
C PRO A 105 -5.10 -0.64 -20.53
N ARG A 106 -5.99 -0.70 -19.53
CA ARG A 106 -7.39 -1.22 -19.58
C ARG A 106 -7.52 -2.74 -19.50
N ASP A 107 -6.43 -3.50 -19.42
CA ASP A 107 -6.51 -4.93 -19.18
C ASP A 107 -7.07 -5.23 -17.78
N SER A 108 -7.71 -6.39 -17.65
CA SER A 108 -8.31 -6.84 -16.41
C SER A 108 -7.91 -8.27 -16.07
N VAL A 109 -7.51 -8.50 -14.83
CA VAL A 109 -7.15 -9.80 -14.26
C VAL A 109 -8.18 -10.15 -13.19
N PHE A 110 -8.87 -11.27 -13.39
CA PHE A 110 -9.97 -11.74 -12.55
C PHE A 110 -9.56 -12.98 -11.77
N PHE A 111 -9.63 -12.93 -10.45
CA PHE A 111 -9.39 -14.05 -9.55
C PHE A 111 -10.70 -14.71 -9.12
N ASN A 112 -10.77 -16.04 -9.15
CA ASN A 112 -11.98 -16.76 -8.75
C ASN A 112 -12.24 -16.60 -7.25
N LYS A 113 -13.46 -16.23 -6.88
CA LYS A 113 -13.92 -16.16 -5.49
C LYS A 113 -13.91 -17.55 -4.83
N GLY A 114 -13.51 -17.59 -3.55
CA GLY A 114 -13.33 -18.80 -2.76
C GLY A 114 -12.01 -19.55 -3.00
N ASP A 115 -11.18 -19.11 -3.95
CA ASP A 115 -9.84 -19.68 -4.15
C ASP A 115 -8.80 -18.94 -3.28
N THR A 116 -7.74 -19.65 -2.91
CA THR A 116 -6.60 -19.12 -2.14
C THR A 116 -5.31 -19.26 -2.94
N TRP A 117 -4.59 -18.16 -3.08
CA TRP A 117 -3.23 -18.09 -3.62
C TRP A 117 -2.25 -17.82 -2.48
N ARG A 118 -1.42 -18.81 -2.17
CA ARG A 118 -0.25 -18.63 -1.29
C ARG A 118 0.93 -18.21 -2.16
N LEU A 119 1.48 -17.04 -1.89
CA LEU A 119 2.59 -16.49 -2.65
C LEU A 119 3.89 -17.21 -2.30
N THR A 120 4.79 -17.32 -3.28
CA THR A 120 6.12 -17.94 -3.13
C THR A 120 7.27 -16.98 -3.42
N ALA A 121 6.93 -15.73 -3.78
CA ALA A 121 7.82 -14.61 -4.00
C ALA A 121 6.99 -13.32 -3.89
N ASP A 122 7.64 -12.18 -3.63
CA ASP A 122 6.99 -10.87 -3.62
C ASP A 122 6.35 -10.56 -4.99
N GLY A 123 5.19 -9.90 -4.97
CA GLY A 123 4.43 -9.59 -6.18
C GLY A 123 4.92 -8.34 -6.90
N ASP A 124 6.07 -8.43 -7.57
CA ASP A 124 6.65 -7.31 -8.33
C ASP A 124 5.81 -6.96 -9.59
N MET A 125 5.05 -5.87 -9.50
CA MET A 125 4.21 -5.36 -10.57
C MET A 125 5.02 -4.41 -11.45
N SER A 126 5.21 -4.78 -12.72
CA SER A 126 6.04 -4.04 -13.68
C SER A 126 5.28 -3.37 -14.83
N TRP A 127 3.96 -3.56 -14.90
CA TRP A 127 3.14 -3.00 -15.97
C TRP A 127 2.80 -1.52 -15.76
N ARG A 128 2.22 -0.89 -16.79
CA ARG A 128 1.80 0.51 -16.76
C ARG A 128 0.41 0.65 -17.33
N GLY A 129 -0.53 1.11 -16.51
CA GLY A 129 -1.80 1.64 -17.02
C GLY A 129 -1.64 3.07 -17.55
N ALA A 130 -2.76 3.73 -17.79
CA ALA A 130 -2.81 5.15 -18.10
C ALA A 130 -3.95 5.85 -17.34
N GLU A 131 -3.90 7.17 -17.23
CA GLU A 131 -4.96 7.96 -16.60
C GLU A 131 -6.33 7.62 -17.22
N GLY A 132 -7.30 7.27 -16.36
CA GLY A 132 -8.63 6.81 -16.77
C GLY A 132 -8.69 5.42 -17.44
N ASN A 133 -7.56 4.72 -17.52
CA ASN A 133 -7.35 3.45 -18.22
C ASN A 133 -6.44 2.52 -17.39
N HIS A 134 -6.87 2.22 -16.16
CA HIS A 134 -6.08 1.43 -15.22
C HIS A 134 -5.95 -0.04 -15.67
N ILE A 135 -4.86 -0.68 -15.25
CA ILE A 135 -4.81 -2.16 -15.21
C ILE A 135 -5.57 -2.59 -13.96
N THR A 136 -6.59 -3.43 -14.16
CA THR A 136 -7.54 -3.78 -13.09
C THR A 136 -7.34 -5.20 -12.61
N PHE A 137 -7.16 -5.37 -11.32
CA PHE A 137 -7.08 -6.63 -10.61
C PHE A 137 -8.35 -6.77 -9.78
N THR A 138 -9.19 -7.75 -10.10
CA THR A 138 -10.51 -7.91 -9.46
C THR A 138 -10.89 -9.37 -9.33
N SER A 139 -12.14 -9.66 -8.97
CA SER A 139 -12.65 -11.01 -8.72
C SER A 139 -13.84 -11.40 -9.60
N TYR A 140 -14.06 -12.70 -9.79
CA TYR A 140 -15.23 -13.26 -10.47
C TYR A 140 -15.77 -14.49 -9.73
N GLY A 141 -16.93 -15.00 -10.15
CA GLY A 141 -17.53 -16.18 -9.55
C GLY A 141 -18.31 -15.86 -8.27
N THR A 142 -18.39 -16.83 -7.37
CA THR A 142 -19.22 -16.79 -6.16
C THR A 142 -18.44 -17.31 -4.96
N GLY A 143 -18.81 -16.88 -3.75
CA GLY A 143 -18.09 -17.23 -2.53
C GLY A 143 -17.37 -16.02 -1.95
N ASP A 144 -16.44 -16.28 -1.04
CA ASP A 144 -15.65 -15.26 -0.35
C ASP A 144 -14.65 -14.61 -1.30
N LYS A 145 -14.04 -13.49 -0.87
CA LYS A 145 -13.02 -12.80 -1.65
C LYS A 145 -11.88 -13.79 -1.99
N PRO A 146 -11.26 -13.71 -3.18
CA PRO A 146 -10.03 -14.44 -3.42
C PRO A 146 -8.98 -14.05 -2.37
N ARG A 147 -8.33 -15.05 -1.78
CA ARG A 147 -7.36 -14.85 -0.70
C ARG A 147 -5.95 -14.85 -1.27
N ILE A 148 -5.21 -13.77 -1.08
CA ILE A 148 -3.81 -13.63 -1.48
C ILE A 148 -2.97 -13.61 -0.20
N LEU A 149 -2.32 -14.72 0.11
CA LEU A 149 -1.66 -14.94 1.39
C LEU A 149 -0.14 -14.86 1.25
N GLY A 150 0.51 -14.13 2.16
CA GLY A 150 1.97 -14.04 2.26
C GLY A 150 2.60 -15.17 3.08
N SER A 151 1.80 -16.08 3.61
CA SER A 151 2.22 -17.14 4.51
C SER A 151 2.19 -18.51 3.86
N ASP A 152 2.97 -19.41 4.45
CA ASP A 152 2.82 -20.85 4.29
C ASP A 152 2.42 -21.50 5.62
N THR A 153 2.01 -22.76 5.56
CA THR A 153 1.55 -23.52 6.73
C THR A 153 2.05 -24.96 6.70
N THR A 154 1.93 -25.67 7.83
CA THR A 154 2.18 -27.10 7.91
C THR A 154 1.09 -27.83 8.66
N THR A 155 0.76 -29.01 8.16
CA THR A 155 -0.14 -29.97 8.82
C THR A 155 0.62 -31.17 9.40
N ALA A 156 1.94 -31.20 9.24
CA ALA A 156 2.78 -32.31 9.68
C ALA A 156 3.70 -31.84 10.81
N TRP A 157 3.49 -32.40 11.99
CA TRP A 157 4.16 -32.02 13.23
C TRP A 157 4.84 -33.24 13.88
N THR A 158 5.96 -33.00 14.55
CA THR A 158 6.66 -33.98 15.37
C THR A 158 6.59 -33.56 16.84
N ASP A 159 6.15 -34.48 17.70
CA ASP A 159 6.12 -34.31 19.15
C ASP A 159 7.56 -34.34 19.70
N GLU A 160 8.02 -33.20 20.23
CA GLU A 160 9.33 -33.05 20.87
C GLU A 160 9.27 -33.31 22.39
N GLY A 161 8.08 -33.60 22.92
CA GLY A 161 7.77 -33.74 24.33
C GLY A 161 7.50 -32.41 25.04
N LEU A 162 6.91 -32.49 26.24
CA LEU A 162 6.54 -31.32 27.06
C LEU A 162 5.57 -30.36 26.34
N ASP A 163 4.65 -30.91 25.54
CA ASP A 163 3.67 -30.14 24.76
C ASP A 163 4.31 -29.21 23.71
N VAL A 164 5.58 -29.46 23.35
CA VAL A 164 6.29 -28.75 22.26
C VAL A 164 6.25 -29.60 20.99
N TRP A 165 5.89 -28.97 19.89
CA TRP A 165 5.79 -29.60 18.58
C TRP A 165 6.64 -28.87 17.55
N SER A 166 7.41 -29.62 16.76
CA SER A 166 8.20 -29.06 15.66
C SER A 166 7.52 -29.29 14.30
N SER A 167 7.65 -28.31 13.41
CA SER A 167 7.17 -28.42 12.04
C SER A 167 8.01 -29.44 11.26
N ASN A 168 7.36 -30.26 10.42
CA ASN A 168 8.09 -31.09 9.46
C ASN A 168 8.42 -30.33 8.17
N SER A 169 7.76 -29.19 7.95
CA SER A 169 8.09 -28.23 6.89
C SER A 169 9.15 -27.24 7.36
N THR A 170 9.91 -26.72 6.41
CA THR A 170 10.83 -25.59 6.60
C THR A 170 10.22 -24.32 6.03
N PHE A 171 10.29 -23.21 6.76
CA PHE A 171 9.72 -21.92 6.37
C PHE A 171 10.80 -20.93 5.95
N ALA A 172 11.57 -21.27 4.92
CA ALA A 172 12.57 -20.36 4.37
C ALA A 172 11.87 -19.16 3.69
N GLY A 173 12.26 -17.94 4.04
CA GLY A 173 11.64 -16.72 3.52
C GLY A 173 12.17 -15.45 4.20
N SER A 174 11.34 -14.41 4.21
CA SER A 174 11.62 -13.17 4.97
C SER A 174 11.58 -13.36 6.49
N PHE A 175 11.09 -14.51 6.96
CA PHE A 175 10.76 -14.73 8.37
C PHE A 175 11.94 -14.56 9.35
N ASP A 176 11.96 -13.47 10.12
CA ASP A 176 12.90 -13.21 11.20
C ASP A 176 12.22 -12.66 12.47
N PRO A 177 11.66 -13.52 13.33
CA PRO A 177 11.03 -13.08 14.57
C PRO A 177 12.06 -12.56 15.61
N SER A 178 13.37 -12.62 15.33
CA SER A 178 14.40 -12.15 16.26
C SER A 178 14.66 -10.64 16.20
N GLY A 179 14.10 -9.96 15.19
CA GLY A 179 14.27 -8.53 14.92
C GLY A 179 13.24 -7.59 15.56
N ASP A 180 12.17 -8.12 16.18
CA ASP A 180 10.92 -7.39 16.45
C ASP A 180 10.15 -7.02 15.15
N ASP A 181 10.28 -7.81 14.09
CA ASP A 181 9.70 -7.45 12.78
C ASP A 181 8.57 -8.42 12.34
N ASP A 182 8.56 -9.67 12.83
CA ASP A 182 7.69 -10.73 12.30
C ASP A 182 6.92 -11.51 13.38
N ASN A 183 5.68 -11.91 13.08
CA ASN A 183 4.89 -12.83 13.90
C ASN A 183 4.36 -14.04 13.10
N ILE A 184 3.79 -15.01 13.82
CA ILE A 184 2.97 -16.07 13.24
C ILE A 184 1.53 -15.93 13.73
N TRP A 185 0.60 -16.64 13.09
CA TRP A 185 -0.80 -16.62 13.48
C TRP A 185 -1.35 -18.04 13.65
N PHE A 186 -2.01 -18.28 14.78
CA PHE A 186 -2.77 -19.48 15.04
C PHE A 186 -4.21 -19.22 14.64
N ILE A 187 -4.73 -19.98 13.68
CA ILE A 187 -6.14 -19.95 13.30
C ILE A 187 -6.85 -21.06 14.05
N GLU A 188 -7.77 -20.70 14.93
CA GLU A 188 -8.57 -21.62 15.70
C GLU A 188 -9.61 -22.35 14.85
N LEU A 189 -10.15 -23.45 15.37
CA LEU A 189 -11.20 -24.22 14.70
C LEU A 189 -12.53 -23.46 14.54
N ASP A 190 -12.69 -22.33 15.23
CA ASP A 190 -13.82 -21.40 15.09
C ASP A 190 -13.50 -20.17 14.22
N ASP A 191 -12.37 -20.23 13.49
CA ASP A 191 -11.82 -19.18 12.63
C ASP A 191 -11.35 -17.92 13.37
N SER A 192 -11.35 -17.90 14.71
CA SER A 192 -10.69 -16.83 15.44
C SER A 192 -9.17 -16.93 15.26
N ILE A 193 -8.51 -15.78 15.16
CA ILE A 193 -7.07 -15.71 14.92
C ILE A 193 -6.39 -15.23 16.20
N LYS A 194 -5.27 -15.87 16.54
CA LYS A 194 -4.42 -15.51 17.68
C LYS A 194 -3.01 -15.24 17.19
N TRP A 195 -2.47 -14.11 17.63
CA TRP A 195 -1.08 -13.76 17.40
C TRP A 195 -0.18 -14.70 18.19
N GLY A 196 0.90 -15.14 17.55
CA GLY A 196 1.94 -15.90 18.23
C GLY A 196 2.66 -15.04 19.27
N LYS A 197 3.20 -15.70 20.28
CA LYS A 197 4.11 -15.11 21.27
C LYS A 197 5.50 -15.70 21.08
N TYR A 198 6.42 -14.87 20.56
CA TYR A 198 7.76 -15.32 20.25
C TYR A 198 8.62 -15.54 21.52
N GLU A 199 9.22 -16.72 21.61
CA GLU A 199 10.07 -17.14 22.72
C GLU A 199 11.55 -17.18 22.31
N ALA A 200 12.20 -16.00 22.36
CA ALA A 200 13.62 -15.82 22.03
C ALA A 200 14.58 -16.69 22.86
N GLY A 201 14.12 -17.22 24.00
CA GLY A 201 14.88 -18.15 24.84
C GLY A 201 15.02 -19.57 24.27
N GLY A 202 14.36 -19.87 23.14
CA GLY A 202 14.34 -21.19 22.52
C GLY A 202 13.19 -22.06 23.02
N THR A 203 13.18 -23.32 22.58
CA THR A 203 12.10 -24.28 22.87
C THR A 203 11.85 -24.54 24.36
N GLY A 204 12.80 -24.20 25.25
CA GLY A 204 12.64 -24.36 26.69
C GLY A 204 11.67 -23.36 27.34
N ASN A 205 11.29 -22.29 26.62
CA ASN A 205 10.32 -21.30 27.05
C ASN A 205 8.98 -21.42 26.30
N VAL A 206 8.87 -22.34 25.34
CA VAL A 206 7.62 -22.59 24.63
C VAL A 206 6.77 -23.48 25.54
N ASP A 207 6.06 -22.86 26.50
CA ASP A 207 5.41 -23.57 27.60
C ASP A 207 3.97 -23.12 27.91
N GLU A 208 3.45 -22.10 27.21
CA GLU A 208 2.06 -21.65 27.30
C GLU A 208 1.38 -21.56 25.91
N PRO A 209 0.04 -21.57 25.83
CA PRO A 209 -0.69 -21.42 24.57
C PRO A 209 -0.21 -20.26 23.71
N TYR A 210 -0.06 -20.52 22.40
CA TYR A 210 0.42 -19.58 21.38
C TYR A 210 1.89 -19.18 21.46
N ASP A 211 2.64 -19.71 22.42
CA ASP A 211 4.09 -19.56 22.42
C ASP A 211 4.69 -20.29 21.21
N PHE A 212 5.67 -19.65 20.59
CA PHE A 212 6.42 -20.24 19.50
C PHE A 212 7.90 -19.87 19.54
N TYR A 213 8.72 -20.74 18.97
CA TYR A 213 10.12 -20.48 18.71
C TYR A 213 10.46 -20.87 17.28
N TYR A 214 11.17 -20.00 16.57
CA TYR A 214 11.67 -20.28 15.23
C TYR A 214 13.18 -20.46 15.24
N ASN A 215 13.64 -21.59 14.69
CA ASN A 215 15.06 -21.84 14.52
C ASN A 215 15.52 -21.42 13.13
N ALA A 216 15.97 -20.17 12.98
CA ALA A 216 16.50 -19.62 11.73
C ALA A 216 17.73 -20.37 11.15
N GLY A 217 18.39 -21.24 11.93
CA GLY A 217 19.47 -22.09 11.42
C GLY A 217 18.97 -23.32 10.65
N THR A 218 17.71 -23.72 10.85
CA THR A 218 17.10 -24.91 10.25
C THR A 218 15.76 -24.63 9.56
N ASP A 219 15.26 -23.40 9.67
CA ASP A 219 13.94 -22.95 9.22
C ASP A 219 12.77 -23.75 9.82
N ILE A 220 12.94 -24.25 11.05
CA ILE A 220 11.92 -25.07 11.73
C ILE A 220 11.19 -24.23 12.77
N LEU A 221 9.86 -24.32 12.75
CA LEU A 221 8.98 -23.74 13.74
C LEU A 221 8.73 -24.74 14.87
N TYR A 222 8.76 -24.25 16.10
CA TYR A 222 8.33 -24.94 17.31
C TYR A 222 7.16 -24.18 17.92
N VAL A 223 6.11 -24.89 18.31
CA VAL A 223 4.92 -24.30 18.95
C VAL A 223 4.53 -25.08 20.20
N TYR A 224 3.90 -24.41 21.14
CA TYR A 224 3.22 -25.06 22.25
C TYR A 224 1.85 -25.58 21.79
N SER A 225 1.52 -26.82 22.12
CA SER A 225 0.18 -27.39 21.95
C SER A 225 -0.02 -28.65 22.79
N THR A 226 -1.17 -28.74 23.48
CA THR A 226 -1.50 -29.90 24.35
C THR A 226 -1.91 -31.16 23.59
N ASP A 227 -2.22 -31.02 22.30
CA ASP A 227 -2.43 -32.13 21.35
C ASP A 227 -1.72 -31.78 20.02
N ASN A 228 -1.81 -32.65 19.01
CA ASN A 228 -1.22 -32.38 17.70
C ASN A 228 -1.75 -31.05 17.14
N PRO A 229 -0.87 -30.09 16.78
CA PRO A 229 -1.30 -28.78 16.27
C PRO A 229 -2.21 -28.87 15.03
N ALA A 230 -2.07 -29.92 14.20
CA ALA A 230 -2.93 -30.13 13.04
C ALA A 230 -4.38 -30.54 13.39
N THR A 231 -4.68 -30.81 14.65
CA THR A 231 -6.04 -31.06 15.16
C THR A 231 -6.50 -30.03 16.17
N GLU A 232 -5.58 -29.34 16.84
CA GLU A 232 -5.88 -28.25 17.77
C GLU A 232 -6.24 -26.97 17.01
N PHE A 233 -5.51 -26.66 15.94
CA PHE A 233 -5.70 -25.45 15.13
C PHE A 233 -6.22 -25.79 13.73
N ALA A 234 -6.98 -24.87 13.14
CA ALA A 234 -7.33 -24.93 11.72
C ALA A 234 -6.10 -24.69 10.84
N SER A 235 -5.19 -23.81 11.27
CA SER A 235 -3.92 -23.54 10.62
C SER A 235 -2.94 -22.86 11.58
N VAL A 236 -1.64 -23.03 11.34
CA VAL A 236 -0.58 -22.16 11.87
C VAL A 236 0.08 -21.50 10.67
N GLU A 237 -0.09 -20.20 10.54
CA GLU A 237 0.36 -19.38 9.41
C GLU A 237 1.72 -18.74 9.73
N VAL A 238 2.72 -19.01 8.90
CA VAL A 238 4.07 -18.46 9.02
C VAL A 238 4.32 -17.56 7.81
N PRO A 239 4.55 -16.24 7.98
CA PRO A 239 4.79 -15.36 6.85
C PRO A 239 6.11 -15.74 6.20
N ILE A 240 6.11 -15.91 4.88
CA ILE A 240 7.32 -16.17 4.09
C ILE A 240 7.58 -15.07 3.05
N ILE A 241 6.57 -14.22 2.83
CA ILE A 241 6.59 -13.07 1.92
C ILE A 241 6.59 -11.79 2.73
N LYS A 242 7.53 -10.89 2.40
CA LYS A 242 7.62 -9.58 3.02
C LYS A 242 6.54 -8.66 2.49
N ASN A 243 6.42 -8.56 1.16
CA ASN A 243 5.48 -7.64 0.53
C ASN A 243 4.60 -8.38 -0.48
N VAL A 244 3.28 -8.27 -0.33
CA VAL A 244 2.35 -9.02 -1.18
C VAL A 244 2.33 -8.42 -2.59
N ILE A 245 2.10 -7.11 -2.69
CA ILE A 245 2.07 -6.37 -3.96
C ILE A 245 3.13 -5.27 -3.92
N GLU A 246 4.19 -5.44 -4.70
CA GLU A 246 5.22 -4.44 -4.89
C GLU A 246 4.93 -3.63 -6.15
N LEU A 247 4.59 -2.36 -5.96
CA LEU A 247 4.40 -1.40 -7.06
C LEU A 247 5.71 -0.64 -7.35
N GLN A 248 6.84 -1.32 -7.16
CA GLN A 248 8.19 -0.75 -7.18
C GLN A 248 9.10 -1.51 -8.17
N CYS A 249 8.90 -1.28 -9.47
CA CYS A 249 9.71 -1.94 -10.50
C CYS A 249 11.03 -1.18 -10.79
N ALA A 250 12.12 -1.94 -10.92
CA ALA A 250 13.46 -1.45 -11.29
C ALA A 250 13.58 -0.89 -12.71
N SER A 251 12.50 -0.86 -13.51
CA SER A 251 12.44 -0.19 -14.80
C SER A 251 11.07 0.40 -15.06
N ASP A 252 11.03 1.69 -15.43
CA ASP A 252 9.83 2.41 -15.84
C ASP A 252 8.55 2.00 -15.08
N SER A 253 8.45 2.58 -13.87
CA SER A 253 7.36 2.72 -12.89
C SER A 253 5.96 2.18 -13.19
N ALA A 254 5.50 1.26 -12.33
CA ALA A 254 4.09 0.97 -12.09
C ALA A 254 3.26 2.25 -11.89
N GLU A 255 2.17 2.43 -12.64
CA GLU A 255 1.23 3.55 -12.51
C GLU A 255 -0.15 3.10 -12.99
N TYR A 256 -1.22 3.73 -12.49
CA TYR A 256 -2.60 3.48 -12.92
C TYR A 256 -3.06 2.02 -12.74
N TYR A 257 -3.15 1.62 -11.47
CA TYR A 257 -3.64 0.31 -11.04
C TYR A 257 -4.94 0.42 -10.27
N THR A 258 -5.81 -0.58 -10.42
CA THR A 258 -6.97 -0.77 -9.55
C THR A 258 -6.94 -2.18 -8.97
N PHE A 259 -6.94 -2.29 -7.64
CA PHE A 259 -7.10 -3.54 -6.92
C PHE A 259 -8.48 -3.54 -6.25
N ASP A 260 -9.29 -4.57 -6.55
CA ASP A 260 -10.70 -4.59 -6.20
C ASP A 260 -11.17 -5.95 -5.66
N GLY A 261 -11.56 -5.99 -4.39
CA GLY A 261 -12.29 -7.12 -3.84
C GLY A 261 -11.42 -8.33 -3.48
N TRP A 262 -10.22 -8.12 -2.97
CA TRP A 262 -9.32 -9.17 -2.48
C TRP A 262 -9.27 -9.23 -0.95
N GLU A 263 -9.01 -10.42 -0.40
CA GLU A 263 -8.51 -10.57 0.97
C GLU A 263 -7.00 -10.75 0.87
N ILE A 264 -6.24 -9.91 1.59
CA ILE A 264 -4.78 -9.99 1.68
C ILE A 264 -4.41 -10.16 3.14
N ALA A 265 -3.70 -11.24 3.47
CA ALA A 265 -3.41 -11.56 4.86
C ALA A 265 -2.14 -12.36 5.07
N PHE A 266 -1.70 -12.40 6.33
CA PHE A 266 -0.61 -13.24 6.84
C PHE A 266 0.68 -13.01 6.06
N TYR A 267 1.13 -11.77 6.02
CA TYR A 267 2.37 -11.34 5.38
C TYR A 267 3.24 -10.62 6.41
N ASP A 268 4.54 -10.53 6.14
CA ASP A 268 5.49 -9.92 7.07
C ASP A 268 5.29 -8.39 7.10
N ASP A 269 5.59 -7.65 6.02
CA ASP A 269 5.65 -6.20 6.11
C ASP A 269 4.44 -5.49 5.47
N LYS A 270 4.21 -5.58 4.14
CA LYS A 270 3.22 -4.71 3.46
C LYS A 270 2.31 -5.45 2.48
N ALA A 271 1.00 -5.18 2.52
CA ALA A 271 0.12 -5.69 1.46
C ALA A 271 0.34 -4.93 0.15
N PHE A 272 0.40 -3.60 0.20
CA PHE A 272 0.73 -2.75 -0.94
C PHE A 272 1.93 -1.88 -0.61
N ARG A 273 3.04 -2.05 -1.34
CA ARG A 273 4.30 -1.35 -1.11
C ARG A 273 4.73 -0.49 -2.29
N ASN A 274 5.06 0.76 -1.98
CA ASN A 274 5.92 1.64 -2.76
C ASN A 274 6.60 2.64 -1.81
N ASP A 275 7.61 2.19 -1.08
CA ASP A 275 8.35 2.99 -0.09
C ASP A 275 9.72 3.47 -0.62
N TYR A 276 10.09 3.11 -1.86
CA TYR A 276 11.33 3.55 -2.50
C TYR A 276 11.11 3.98 -3.96
N PRO A 277 10.94 5.29 -4.25
CA PRO A 277 10.74 5.82 -5.60
C PRO A 277 12.07 5.98 -6.38
N GLY A 278 13.02 5.06 -6.16
CA GLY A 278 14.26 5.01 -6.91
C GLY A 278 14.03 4.42 -8.29
N GLY A 279 13.70 5.25 -9.28
CA GLY A 279 13.78 4.87 -10.67
C GLY A 279 15.21 4.49 -11.09
N ILE A 280 15.34 3.86 -12.27
CA ILE A 280 16.63 3.65 -12.93
C ILE A 280 17.46 4.95 -12.89
N ASN A 281 18.73 4.85 -12.50
CA ASN A 281 19.71 5.95 -12.53
C ASN A 281 19.45 7.16 -11.61
N GLY A 282 18.71 6.98 -10.50
CA GLY A 282 18.53 8.05 -9.51
C GLY A 282 17.67 9.21 -9.99
N GLN A 283 16.79 8.96 -10.98
CA GLN A 283 15.76 9.89 -11.38
C GLN A 283 14.51 9.66 -10.53
N THR A 284 14.08 10.73 -9.86
CA THR A 284 12.82 10.81 -9.12
C THR A 284 11.69 10.96 -10.12
N ARG A 285 10.78 10.01 -10.16
CA ARG A 285 9.55 10.12 -10.96
C ARG A 285 8.37 9.98 -10.02
N GLN A 286 7.52 11.00 -10.00
CA GLN A 286 6.22 10.93 -9.35
C GLN A 286 5.38 9.86 -10.03
N VAL A 287 5.04 8.82 -9.28
CA VAL A 287 4.14 7.75 -9.71
C VAL A 287 2.70 8.08 -9.32
N ARG A 288 1.73 7.64 -10.12
CA ARG A 288 0.33 8.09 -10.02
C ARG A 288 -0.70 7.00 -10.18
N GLY A 289 -1.89 7.24 -9.63
CA GLY A 289 -3.11 6.54 -10.02
C GLY A 289 -3.27 5.16 -9.41
N VAL A 290 -3.19 5.00 -8.09
CA VAL A 290 -3.47 3.71 -7.46
C VAL A 290 -4.83 3.76 -6.78
N GLU A 291 -5.70 2.79 -7.11
CA GLU A 291 -6.96 2.58 -6.44
C GLU A 291 -6.97 1.23 -5.71
N ILE A 292 -7.30 1.24 -4.43
CA ILE A 292 -7.50 0.04 -3.61
C ILE A 292 -8.92 0.09 -3.08
N ARG A 293 -9.75 -0.85 -3.53
CA ARG A 293 -11.20 -0.83 -3.30
C ARG A 293 -11.73 -2.17 -2.82
N ASN A 294 -12.72 -2.14 -1.92
CA ASN A 294 -13.48 -3.33 -1.52
C ASN A 294 -12.62 -4.49 -0.95
N CYS A 295 -11.38 -4.21 -0.54
CA CYS A 295 -10.44 -5.21 -0.05
C CYS A 295 -10.59 -5.43 1.46
N GLU A 296 -10.11 -6.58 1.91
CA GLU A 296 -9.82 -6.89 3.31
C GLU A 296 -8.32 -7.04 3.45
N ILE A 297 -7.69 -6.31 4.37
CA ILE A 297 -6.24 -6.33 4.55
C ILE A 297 -5.97 -6.53 6.03
N HIS A 298 -5.34 -7.65 6.39
CA HIS A 298 -5.20 -7.97 7.80
C HIS A 298 -4.07 -8.90 8.21
N HIS A 299 -3.76 -8.88 9.51
CA HIS A 299 -2.83 -9.80 10.16
C HIS A 299 -1.46 -9.81 9.48
N CYS A 300 -0.70 -8.76 9.72
CA CYS A 300 0.65 -8.59 9.20
C CYS A 300 1.62 -8.04 10.25
N GLY A 301 2.91 -8.28 10.06
CA GLY A 301 3.98 -7.77 10.93
C GLY A 301 4.03 -8.42 12.29
N ASP A 302 4.56 -7.70 13.27
CA ASP A 302 4.87 -8.23 14.60
C ASP A 302 3.82 -7.90 15.68
N GLY A 303 3.02 -6.86 15.47
CA GLY A 303 2.09 -6.36 16.47
C GLY A 303 2.76 -5.45 17.52
N ASN A 304 3.65 -4.57 17.10
CA ASN A 304 4.38 -3.64 17.98
C ASN A 304 4.35 -2.20 17.45
N ASP A 305 4.43 -1.22 18.36
CA ASP A 305 4.42 0.21 18.02
C ASP A 305 5.61 0.64 17.13
N ASN A 306 6.66 -0.18 17.04
CA ASN A 306 7.91 0.14 16.35
C ASN A 306 8.36 -0.90 15.30
N GLY A 307 7.60 -1.99 15.11
CA GLY A 307 7.94 -3.07 14.19
C GLY A 307 7.49 -2.82 12.75
N ASP A 308 7.51 -3.87 11.93
CA ASP A 308 6.97 -3.91 10.57
C ASP A 308 5.46 -4.26 10.60
N GLY A 309 4.77 -4.13 9.45
CA GLY A 309 3.36 -4.53 9.33
C GLY A 309 2.40 -3.41 8.93
N ASP A 310 2.50 -2.93 7.69
CA ASP A 310 1.54 -1.99 7.12
C ASP A 310 0.47 -2.69 6.26
N GLY A 311 -0.75 -2.18 6.30
CA GLY A 311 -1.73 -2.51 5.28
C GLY A 311 -1.33 -1.91 3.93
N ILE A 312 -1.26 -0.58 3.86
CA ILE A 312 -0.98 0.15 2.63
C ILE A 312 0.14 1.17 2.87
N PHE A 313 1.23 1.10 2.11
CA PHE A 313 2.25 2.16 2.05
C PHE A 313 2.48 2.54 0.59
N LEU A 314 1.99 3.72 0.19
CA LEU A 314 2.13 4.22 -1.17
C LEU A 314 2.76 5.62 -1.20
N LEU A 315 3.84 5.78 -1.95
CA LEU A 315 4.41 7.08 -2.32
C LEU A 315 3.96 7.52 -3.71
N TYR A 316 2.64 7.50 -3.91
CA TYR A 316 1.98 7.87 -5.17
C TYR A 316 1.28 9.22 -5.05
N SER A 317 1.02 9.90 -6.16
CA SER A 317 -0.08 10.88 -6.24
C SER A 317 -1.33 10.25 -6.84
N ASP A 318 -2.47 10.91 -6.73
CA ASP A 318 -3.74 10.47 -7.31
C ASP A 318 -4.15 9.07 -6.78
N VAL A 319 -4.24 8.93 -5.46
CA VAL A 319 -4.52 7.67 -4.75
C VAL A 319 -5.94 7.64 -4.21
N ILE A 320 -6.62 6.50 -4.38
CA ILE A 320 -7.93 6.23 -3.79
C ILE A 320 -7.85 4.97 -2.92
N ILE A 321 -8.19 5.12 -1.64
CA ILE A 321 -8.38 4.01 -0.70
C ILE A 321 -9.86 4.06 -0.29
N GLU A 322 -10.68 3.16 -0.84
CA GLU A 322 -12.13 3.23 -0.68
C GLU A 322 -12.80 1.90 -0.32
N ASN A 323 -13.72 1.95 0.65
CA ASN A 323 -14.58 0.81 1.01
C ASN A 323 -13.80 -0.47 1.38
N ASN A 324 -12.64 -0.31 2.01
CA ASN A 324 -11.83 -1.42 2.51
C ASN A 324 -12.10 -1.66 3.99
N GLU A 325 -11.86 -2.89 4.43
CA GLU A 325 -11.72 -3.27 5.83
C GLU A 325 -10.24 -3.57 6.08
N ILE A 326 -9.61 -2.81 6.97
CA ILE A 326 -8.17 -2.87 7.22
C ILE A 326 -7.95 -3.00 8.71
N HIS A 327 -7.37 -4.11 9.14
CA HIS A 327 -7.30 -4.41 10.56
C HIS A 327 -6.18 -5.35 10.97
N ASN A 328 -5.88 -5.42 12.27
CA ASN A 328 -4.82 -6.29 12.77
C ASN A 328 -3.49 -6.06 12.03
N THR A 329 -3.18 -4.80 11.70
CA THR A 329 -1.93 -4.41 11.04
C THR A 329 -0.86 -4.15 12.07
N GLY A 330 0.27 -4.86 12.01
CA GLY A 330 1.34 -4.84 13.01
C GLY A 330 1.89 -3.46 13.35
N ARG A 331 1.76 -2.50 12.42
CA ARG A 331 2.16 -1.10 12.60
C ARG A 331 1.09 -0.11 12.13
N HIS A 332 0.89 0.07 10.82
CA HIS A 332 -0.02 1.09 10.26
C HIS A 332 -1.14 0.49 9.41
N GLY A 333 -2.37 0.95 9.58
CA GLY A 333 -3.48 0.57 8.71
C GLY A 333 -3.22 0.95 7.25
N ALA A 334 -3.05 2.25 7.00
CA ALA A 334 -2.61 2.77 5.71
C ALA A 334 -1.76 4.01 5.94
N GLN A 335 -0.78 4.28 5.09
CA GLN A 335 0.07 5.46 5.23
C GLN A 335 0.59 6.04 3.92
N VAL A 336 0.92 7.33 3.99
CA VAL A 336 1.76 8.04 3.03
C VAL A 336 2.88 8.73 3.80
N SER A 337 4.10 8.20 3.67
CA SER A 337 5.23 8.59 4.52
C SER A 337 6.45 8.96 3.70
N LEU A 338 6.65 10.25 3.45
CA LEU A 338 7.79 10.79 2.70
C LEU A 338 9.04 10.88 3.60
N TRP A 339 10.03 10.03 3.35
CA TRP A 339 11.33 10.06 4.03
C TRP A 339 12.39 10.70 3.15
N ALA A 340 13.38 11.37 3.77
CA ALA A 340 14.32 12.34 3.17
C ALA A 340 15.23 11.84 2.04
N MET A 341 14.64 11.34 0.96
CA MET A 341 15.35 10.59 -0.06
C MET A 341 15.25 11.25 -1.44
N TYR A 342 14.20 12.05 -1.77
CA TYR A 342 13.93 12.48 -3.15
C TYR A 342 13.08 13.75 -3.27
N GLN A 343 13.37 14.67 -4.22
CA GLN A 343 12.62 15.93 -4.43
C GLN A 343 11.19 15.69 -4.94
N ASP A 344 10.22 15.45 -4.06
CA ASP A 344 8.84 15.17 -4.49
C ASP A 344 7.73 15.90 -3.70
N THR A 345 6.68 16.21 -4.44
CA THR A 345 5.35 16.57 -3.93
C THR A 345 4.45 15.37 -4.15
N ILE A 346 3.81 14.89 -3.08
CA ILE A 346 2.73 13.92 -3.17
C ILE A 346 1.41 14.65 -3.07
N SER A 347 0.46 14.34 -3.96
CA SER A 347 -0.82 15.03 -3.99
C SER A 347 -2.01 14.13 -4.28
N ASN A 348 -3.20 14.60 -3.92
CA ASN A 348 -4.49 14.01 -4.29
C ASN A 348 -4.73 12.61 -3.70
N TYR A 349 -4.79 12.52 -2.37
CA TYR A 349 -5.27 11.31 -1.69
C TYR A 349 -6.75 11.43 -1.36
N LEU A 350 -7.49 10.37 -1.64
CA LEU A 350 -8.86 10.19 -1.18
C LEU A 350 -8.97 8.89 -0.38
N VAL A 351 -9.11 9.02 0.93
CA VAL A 351 -9.33 7.91 1.87
C VAL A 351 -10.78 7.98 2.35
N GLN A 352 -11.64 7.09 1.88
CA GLN A 352 -13.06 7.17 2.21
C GLN A 352 -13.81 5.86 2.39
N ASP A 353 -14.88 5.89 3.18
CA ASP A 353 -15.80 4.77 3.36
C ASP A 353 -15.12 3.48 3.87
N ASN A 354 -13.92 3.57 4.44
CA ASN A 354 -13.19 2.41 4.97
C ASN A 354 -13.57 2.14 6.43
N TYR A 355 -13.38 0.89 6.85
CA TYR A 355 -13.37 0.49 8.24
C TYR A 355 -11.95 0.10 8.66
N PHE A 356 -11.37 0.89 9.56
CA PHE A 356 -10.07 0.63 10.17
C PHE A 356 -10.27 0.19 11.62
N HIS A 357 -9.69 -0.93 12.03
CA HIS A 357 -9.75 -1.39 13.42
C HIS A 357 -8.55 -2.24 13.82
N ASP A 358 -8.31 -2.42 15.12
CA ASP A 358 -7.27 -3.35 15.62
C ASP A 358 -5.84 -3.09 15.09
N GLY A 359 -5.49 -1.84 14.75
CA GLY A 359 -4.11 -1.49 14.38
C GLY A 359 -3.26 -1.12 15.60
N TYR A 360 -1.93 -1.18 15.43
CA TYR A 360 -0.97 -1.02 16.53
C TYR A 360 -0.42 0.39 16.64
N HIS A 361 0.56 0.82 15.83
CA HIS A 361 1.07 2.20 15.87
C HIS A 361 -0.01 3.23 15.48
N THR A 362 -0.64 3.01 14.32
CA THR A 362 -1.80 3.79 13.86
C THR A 362 -2.86 2.88 13.28
N THR A 363 -4.07 2.92 13.83
CA THR A 363 -5.21 2.13 13.34
C THR A 363 -5.68 2.59 11.96
N GLY A 364 -5.79 3.90 11.77
CA GLY A 364 -6.31 4.49 10.53
C GLY A 364 -5.21 4.88 9.53
N PHE A 365 -5.39 6.05 8.94
CA PHE A 365 -4.49 6.59 7.91
C PHE A 365 -3.39 7.46 8.53
N ASP A 366 -2.13 7.14 8.29
CA ASP A 366 -0.97 7.86 8.79
C ASP A 366 -0.34 8.75 7.70
N ILE A 367 0.16 9.92 8.08
CA ILE A 367 0.82 10.87 7.17
C ILE A 367 2.12 11.34 7.81
N ILE A 368 3.25 10.96 7.25
CA ILE A 368 4.55 11.38 7.79
C ILE A 368 5.34 12.10 6.70
N ILE A 369 5.90 13.26 7.04
CA ILE A 369 6.82 13.97 6.15
C ILE A 369 8.10 14.23 6.92
N TYR A 370 9.22 13.70 6.43
CA TYR A 370 10.51 13.75 7.07
C TYR A 370 11.56 14.36 6.13
N SER A 371 12.29 15.38 6.59
CA SER A 371 13.45 15.92 5.86
C SER A 371 14.67 16.20 6.74
N ASP A 372 15.83 15.70 6.29
CA ASP A 372 17.17 15.95 6.87
C ASP A 372 18.24 16.33 5.82
N ASN A 373 17.84 16.51 4.56
CA ASN A 373 18.75 16.68 3.43
C ASN A 373 18.71 18.09 2.80
N GLY A 374 18.04 19.04 3.44
CA GLY A 374 17.83 20.41 2.98
C GLY A 374 16.72 20.59 1.95
N THR A 375 15.87 19.58 1.72
CA THR A 375 14.76 19.63 0.75
C THR A 375 13.43 19.91 1.46
N ASN A 376 12.61 20.80 0.90
CA ASN A 376 11.26 21.01 1.40
C ASN A 376 10.29 20.03 0.71
N TYR A 377 9.85 19.00 1.44
CA TYR A 377 8.84 18.06 0.96
C TYR A 377 7.43 18.57 1.20
N VAL A 378 6.54 18.22 0.28
CA VAL A 378 5.14 18.64 0.33
C VAL A 378 4.22 17.46 0.17
N ILE A 379 3.27 17.30 1.09
CA ILE A 379 2.05 16.52 0.85
C ILE A 379 0.90 17.52 0.74
N ASP A 380 0.18 17.45 -0.37
CA ASP A 380 -0.89 18.36 -0.72
C ASP A 380 -2.20 17.60 -1.01
N SER A 381 -3.34 18.24 -0.77
CA SER A 381 -4.65 17.76 -1.25
C SER A 381 -5.01 16.36 -0.75
N VAL A 382 -5.13 16.21 0.56
CA VAL A 382 -5.53 14.94 1.22
C VAL A 382 -6.94 15.04 1.76
N VAL A 383 -7.82 14.10 1.37
CA VAL A 383 -9.20 14.01 1.84
C VAL A 383 -9.42 12.69 2.58
N VAL A 384 -9.75 12.77 3.86
CA VAL A 384 -10.12 11.64 4.71
C VAL A 384 -11.57 11.79 5.14
N ARG A 385 -12.48 10.96 4.62
CA ARG A 385 -13.93 11.14 4.90
C ARG A 385 -14.75 9.86 5.00
N ARG A 386 -15.79 9.90 5.85
CA ARG A 386 -16.76 8.79 5.99
C ARG A 386 -16.13 7.45 6.38
N ASN A 387 -14.95 7.47 6.99
CA ASN A 387 -14.32 6.28 7.53
C ASN A 387 -14.81 6.03 8.96
N ILE A 388 -14.83 4.76 9.34
CA ILE A 388 -14.90 4.35 10.75
C ILE A 388 -13.47 3.96 11.14
N ILE A 389 -12.94 4.57 12.19
CA ILE A 389 -11.60 4.28 12.72
C ILE A 389 -11.76 3.93 14.19
N ASP A 390 -11.51 2.67 14.50
CA ASP A 390 -11.96 2.02 15.72
C ASP A 390 -10.81 1.35 16.47
N GLY A 391 -10.29 2.04 17.48
CA GLY A 391 -9.28 1.49 18.38
C GLY A 391 -9.89 0.75 19.58
N SER A 392 -11.20 0.49 19.57
CA SER A 392 -11.90 -0.14 20.72
C SER A 392 -11.47 -1.60 20.95
N PHE A 393 -10.71 -2.17 20.03
CA PHE A 393 -10.32 -3.57 19.98
C PHE A 393 -8.78 -3.68 19.80
N GLY A 394 -8.21 -4.78 20.27
CA GLY A 394 -6.86 -5.23 19.94
C GLY A 394 -6.33 -6.18 21.01
N GLU A 395 -5.83 -7.33 20.57
CA GLU A 395 -5.55 -8.49 21.43
C GLU A 395 -4.26 -8.39 22.25
N ILE A 396 -3.34 -7.49 21.89
CA ILE A 396 -2.06 -7.34 22.59
C ILE A 396 -2.12 -6.14 23.55
N GLU A 397 -1.97 -6.45 24.85
CA GLU A 397 -1.90 -5.48 25.93
C GLU A 397 -0.69 -4.54 25.77
N GLY A 398 -0.90 -3.23 25.81
CA GLY A 398 0.19 -2.24 25.95
C GLY A 398 0.64 -1.51 24.68
N ALA A 399 0.21 -1.92 23.48
CA ALA A 399 0.45 -1.16 22.26
C ALA A 399 -0.46 0.06 22.19
N GLY A 400 0.11 1.25 22.08
CA GLY A 400 -0.68 2.47 22.05
C GLY A 400 -0.96 2.90 20.63
N SER A 401 -2.20 2.76 20.17
CA SER A 401 -2.58 3.16 18.81
C SER A 401 -3.17 4.55 18.71
N ASN A 402 -2.60 5.37 17.81
CA ASN A 402 -3.31 6.55 17.32
C ASN A 402 -4.41 6.10 16.34
N LEU A 403 -5.58 6.75 16.35
CA LEU A 403 -6.55 6.47 15.29
C LEU A 403 -6.11 7.14 13.98
N MET A 404 -5.51 8.33 14.05
CA MET A 404 -4.89 9.01 12.93
C MET A 404 -3.71 9.86 13.42
N TYR A 405 -2.57 9.77 12.74
CA TYR A 405 -1.35 10.50 13.06
C TYR A 405 -0.87 11.25 11.82
N LEU A 406 -0.43 12.50 12.01
CA LEU A 406 0.10 13.36 10.97
C LEU A 406 1.34 14.05 11.53
N ALA A 407 2.50 13.86 10.94
CA ALA A 407 3.76 14.37 11.48
C ALA A 407 4.64 15.07 10.45
N SER A 408 5.25 16.16 10.92
CA SER A 408 6.38 16.82 10.26
C SER A 408 7.64 16.53 11.08
N GLU A 409 8.60 15.81 10.50
CA GLU A 409 9.77 15.26 11.19
C GLU A 409 11.09 15.60 10.48
N GLY A 410 12.20 15.36 11.17
CA GLY A 410 13.55 15.71 10.71
C GLY A 410 14.03 17.11 11.13
N ALA A 411 15.09 17.58 10.47
CA ALA A 411 15.80 18.82 10.77
C ALA A 411 15.40 19.99 9.85
N ASP A 412 14.80 19.72 8.69
CA ASP A 412 14.41 20.75 7.71
C ASP A 412 12.91 21.04 7.70
N ALA A 413 12.54 22.15 7.07
CA ALA A 413 11.16 22.51 6.84
C ALA A 413 10.48 21.55 5.86
N VAL A 414 9.26 21.13 6.20
CA VAL A 414 8.36 20.33 5.37
C VAL A 414 6.95 20.91 5.45
N THR A 415 6.11 20.66 4.44
CA THR A 415 4.76 21.22 4.35
C THR A 415 3.71 20.12 4.17
N LEU A 416 2.70 20.12 5.03
CA LEU A 416 1.44 19.40 4.81
C LEU A 416 0.34 20.44 4.61
N GLU A 417 -0.27 20.46 3.42
CA GLU A 417 -1.25 21.47 3.06
C GLU A 417 -2.52 20.89 2.44
N ASN A 418 -3.62 21.65 2.51
CA ASN A 418 -4.90 21.29 1.91
C ASN A 418 -5.41 19.92 2.37
N VAL A 419 -5.59 19.77 3.70
CA VAL A 419 -6.03 18.52 4.31
C VAL A 419 -7.47 18.65 4.81
N TRP A 420 -8.37 17.80 4.30
CA TRP A 420 -9.77 17.74 4.73
C TRP A 420 -10.10 16.43 5.45
N ILE A 421 -10.36 16.52 6.75
CA ILE A 421 -10.77 15.39 7.60
C ILE A 421 -12.22 15.62 8.01
N TYR A 422 -13.16 14.86 7.43
CA TYR A 422 -14.57 15.09 7.72
C TYR A 422 -15.53 13.91 7.63
N ASN A 423 -16.62 14.00 8.39
CA ASN A 423 -17.66 12.97 8.47
C ASN A 423 -17.10 11.59 8.85
N ASN A 424 -15.96 11.53 9.55
CA ASN A 424 -15.43 10.27 10.07
C ASN A 424 -15.96 9.99 11.48
N LEU A 425 -15.98 8.72 11.86
CA LEU A 425 -16.17 8.27 13.23
C LEU A 425 -14.84 7.75 13.77
N PHE A 426 -14.24 8.49 14.70
CA PHE A 426 -13.11 8.07 15.51
C PHE A 426 -13.65 7.55 16.83
N LYS A 427 -13.35 6.30 17.21
CA LYS A 427 -13.78 5.77 18.50
C LYS A 427 -12.75 4.86 19.17
N GLY A 428 -12.74 4.87 20.50
CA GLY A 428 -11.93 3.98 21.31
C GLY A 428 -10.43 4.23 21.17
N ALA A 429 -9.96 5.48 21.17
CA ALA A 429 -8.54 5.75 20.98
C ALA A 429 -7.67 5.15 22.12
N LYS A 430 -6.63 4.38 21.79
CA LYS A 430 -5.63 3.83 22.72
C LYS A 430 -4.49 4.83 23.03
N LYS A 431 -4.15 5.69 22.08
CA LYS A 431 -3.38 6.93 22.28
C LYS A 431 -4.24 8.14 21.88
N SER A 432 -3.91 8.81 20.78
CA SER A 432 -4.65 9.96 20.29
C SER A 432 -5.78 9.54 19.35
N GLY A 433 -6.89 10.27 19.33
CA GLY A 433 -7.87 10.13 18.26
C GLY A 433 -7.29 10.65 16.95
N LEU A 434 -7.03 11.96 16.89
CA LEU A 434 -6.37 12.62 15.78
C LEU A 434 -5.18 13.42 16.31
N GLN A 435 -3.98 13.14 15.85
CA GLN A 435 -2.78 13.84 16.29
C GLN A 435 -2.03 14.46 15.13
N PHE A 436 -1.74 15.75 15.28
CA PHE A 436 -0.75 16.47 14.48
C PHE A 436 0.49 16.69 15.34
N ALA A 437 1.64 16.20 14.90
CA ALA A 437 2.92 16.31 15.59
C ALA A 437 3.91 17.14 14.77
N SER A 438 4.17 18.37 15.21
CA SER A 438 5.19 19.22 14.59
C SER A 438 6.56 19.03 15.25
N ASN A 439 7.30 18.02 14.79
CA ASN A 439 8.57 17.59 15.37
C ASN A 439 9.80 18.28 14.74
N CYS A 440 9.72 18.77 13.49
CA CYS A 440 10.81 19.49 12.83
C CYS A 440 10.71 21.02 12.94
N ALA A 441 11.88 21.67 12.97
CA ALA A 441 11.98 23.13 13.00
C ALA A 441 11.56 23.74 11.66
N GLY A 442 10.40 24.39 11.63
CA GLY A 442 9.85 25.01 10.41
C GLY A 442 8.92 24.11 9.60
N GLY A 443 8.49 22.97 10.15
CA GLY A 443 7.33 22.24 9.62
C GLY A 443 6.09 23.12 9.58
N VAL A 444 5.31 23.02 8.51
CA VAL A 444 4.09 23.81 8.31
C VAL A 444 2.90 22.88 8.05
N PHE A 445 1.87 23.02 8.86
CA PHE A 445 0.54 22.48 8.61
C PHE A 445 -0.36 23.63 8.15
N ASP A 446 -0.65 23.70 6.85
CA ASP A 446 -1.43 24.79 6.24
C ASP A 446 -2.78 24.31 5.73
N ASP A 447 -3.80 25.18 5.74
CA ASP A 447 -5.12 24.86 5.18
C ASP A 447 -5.69 23.50 5.66
N ILE A 448 -5.71 23.32 6.98
CA ILE A 448 -6.18 22.08 7.63
C ILE A 448 -7.64 22.23 8.05
N TYR A 449 -8.52 21.38 7.53
CA TYR A 449 -9.97 21.42 7.76
C TYR A 449 -10.45 20.15 8.48
N ILE A 450 -10.76 20.26 9.77
CA ILE A 450 -11.28 19.15 10.58
C ILE A 450 -12.75 19.44 10.90
N HIS A 451 -13.69 18.80 10.21
CA HIS A 451 -15.10 19.14 10.35
C HIS A 451 -16.10 17.97 10.35
N ASN A 452 -17.20 18.15 11.08
CA ASN A 452 -18.32 17.19 11.12
C ASN A 452 -17.92 15.75 11.47
N ASN A 453 -16.80 15.57 12.19
CA ASN A 453 -16.39 14.25 12.68
C ASN A 453 -17.04 13.97 14.03
N VAL A 454 -17.09 12.69 14.39
CA VAL A 454 -17.42 12.23 15.74
C VAL A 454 -16.19 11.60 16.35
N PHE A 455 -15.77 12.09 17.52
CA PHE A 455 -14.75 11.51 18.37
C PHE A 455 -15.44 10.95 19.61
N PHE A 456 -15.42 9.63 19.76
CA PHE A 456 -16.18 8.91 20.75
C PHE A 456 -15.28 8.03 21.63
N ASP A 457 -15.07 8.49 22.85
CA ASP A 457 -14.43 7.76 23.95
C ASP A 457 -12.98 7.32 23.72
N PHE A 458 -12.35 6.91 24.82
CA PHE A 458 -11.03 6.31 24.86
C PHE A 458 -11.13 4.80 25.07
N HIS A 459 -10.10 4.07 24.65
CA HIS A 459 -9.91 2.68 25.09
C HIS A 459 -9.60 2.65 26.58
N ILE A 460 -9.96 1.56 27.27
CA ILE A 460 -9.68 1.40 28.71
C ILE A 460 -8.19 1.46 29.04
N ASP A 461 -7.33 1.06 28.09
CA ASP A 461 -5.87 1.03 28.22
C ASP A 461 -5.18 2.32 27.76
N ASN A 462 -5.90 3.44 27.64
CA ASN A 462 -5.32 4.67 27.13
C ASN A 462 -4.16 5.18 28.02
N THR A 463 -2.98 5.41 27.43
CA THR A 463 -1.74 5.75 28.16
C THR A 463 -1.45 7.26 28.26
N ASN A 464 -2.49 8.10 28.16
CA ASN A 464 -2.51 9.58 28.03
C ASN A 464 -2.28 10.07 26.61
N ASN A 465 -3.38 10.34 25.90
CA ASN A 465 -3.45 11.37 24.87
C ASN A 465 -4.90 11.88 24.68
N SER A 466 -5.05 12.99 23.96
CA SER A 466 -6.36 13.65 23.71
C SER A 466 -7.03 13.10 22.45
N LEU A 467 -8.37 13.25 22.35
CA LEU A 467 -9.11 12.91 21.13
C LEU A 467 -8.68 13.74 19.91
N ILE A 468 -8.23 14.98 20.13
CA ILE A 468 -7.57 15.81 19.12
C ILE A 468 -6.34 16.46 19.75
N VAL A 469 -5.18 16.30 19.11
CA VAL A 469 -3.90 16.91 19.51
C VAL A 469 -3.37 17.74 18.35
N LEU A 470 -3.08 19.02 18.61
CA LEU A 470 -2.35 19.89 17.70
C LEU A 470 -1.05 20.32 18.40
N ASP A 471 0.07 19.68 18.06
CA ASP A 471 1.36 20.05 18.61
C ASP A 471 2.13 20.97 17.65
N SER A 472 2.28 22.23 18.05
CA SER A 472 3.05 23.26 17.35
C SER A 472 4.40 23.54 18.02
N SER A 473 4.97 22.58 18.74
CA SER A 473 6.18 22.78 19.53
C SER A 473 7.40 23.20 18.70
N ASN A 474 7.55 22.67 17.47
CA ASN A 474 8.69 22.99 16.60
C ASN A 474 8.31 23.58 15.23
N GLY A 475 7.03 23.60 14.85
CA GLY A 475 6.56 24.20 13.60
C GLY A 475 5.28 25.03 13.76
N ALA A 476 4.62 25.31 12.64
CA ALA A 476 3.50 26.24 12.56
C ALA A 476 2.23 25.58 12.02
N PHE A 477 1.09 25.98 12.58
CA PHE A 477 -0.21 25.78 11.96
C PHE A 477 -0.69 27.11 11.37
N THR A 478 -0.99 27.12 10.09
CA THR A 478 -1.63 28.24 9.39
C THR A 478 -2.99 27.78 8.87
N ASP A 479 -3.94 28.72 8.82
CA ASP A 479 -5.30 28.50 8.29
C ASP A 479 -5.97 27.17 8.68
N THR A 480 -5.86 26.81 9.96
CA THR A 480 -6.45 25.57 10.51
C THR A 480 -7.85 25.82 11.09
N TYR A 481 -8.82 25.04 10.63
CA TYR A 481 -10.24 25.16 10.95
C TYR A 481 -10.79 23.88 11.59
N ILE A 482 -11.11 23.93 12.88
CA ILE A 482 -11.82 22.86 13.60
C ILE A 482 -13.27 23.30 13.82
N ARG A 483 -14.24 22.65 13.16
CA ARG A 483 -15.66 23.08 13.20
C ARG A 483 -16.64 21.92 13.24
N ASN A 484 -17.72 22.06 14.01
CA ASN A 484 -18.86 21.13 14.01
C ASN A 484 -18.50 19.66 14.30
N ASN A 485 -17.39 19.40 14.99
CA ASN A 485 -17.07 18.06 15.46
C ASN A 485 -17.83 17.77 16.76
N ILE A 486 -18.25 16.52 16.94
CA ILE A 486 -18.80 16.02 18.20
C ILE A 486 -17.66 15.33 18.93
N ILE A 487 -17.36 15.78 20.15
CA ILE A 487 -16.38 15.14 21.03
C ILE A 487 -17.14 14.68 22.27
N TYR A 488 -17.14 13.39 22.51
CA TYR A 488 -17.82 12.78 23.64
C TYR A 488 -16.90 11.73 24.27
N SER A 489 -16.74 11.81 25.59
CA SER A 489 -16.11 10.75 26.39
C SER A 489 -17.07 10.36 27.50
N ALA A 490 -17.27 9.05 27.70
CA ALA A 490 -17.97 8.51 28.87
C ALA A 490 -16.99 8.11 29.99
N SER A 491 -15.70 8.01 29.67
CA SER A 491 -14.62 7.75 30.62
C SER A 491 -14.18 9.05 31.30
N ASP A 492 -13.86 8.96 32.60
CA ASP A 492 -13.37 10.09 33.42
C ASP A 492 -11.89 10.47 33.12
N ASN A 493 -11.27 9.82 32.12
CA ASN A 493 -9.88 10.02 31.69
C ASN A 493 -9.71 11.24 30.78
#